data_AF-A0A8J2Z8L4-F1
#
_entry.id   AF-A0A8J2Z8L4-F1
#
_cell.length_a   1.000
_cell.length_b   1.000
_cell.length_c   1.000
_cell.angle_alpha   90.00
_cell.angle_beta   90.00
_cell.angle_gamma   90.00
#
_symmetry.space_group_name_H-M   'P 1'
#
loop_
_entity.id
_entity.type
_entity.pdbx_description
1 polymer ?
#
loop_
_entity_poly.entity_id
_entity_poly.type
_entity_poly.pdbx_seq_one_letter_code
_entity_poly.pdbx_strand_id
1 'polypeptide(L)'
;MPPEEAGRCLALLLPEREADAAIELERLQLWPRDEEAGNIPDLIADGRRNGARFRLILEVKRGGGALRSGQAAEQWRNFRRVGPGWETMHVILADHYLRQKRALDQDDETRAGDPDLAGWAERRSVLLWSELAARAARHAAAGQTPAERWCRHVATALRRVGHVPFDGFSVLWRRRLATICKDYLFFDQRRQFRWPRKGPRFRAPIFWQG
;
A
#
# COMPACT_ATOMS: atom_id res chain seq x y z
N MET A 1 -17.12 8.43 -14.96
CA MET A 1 -16.31 9.26 -14.06
C MET A 1 -15.26 9.95 -14.91
N PRO A 2 -15.05 11.29 -14.81
CA PRO A 2 -14.02 11.99 -15.57
C PRO A 2 -12.60 11.47 -15.28
N PRO A 3 -11.63 11.60 -16.21
CA PRO A 3 -10.25 11.14 -16.03
C PRO A 3 -9.55 11.69 -14.77
N GLU A 4 -9.76 12.97 -14.46
CA GLU A 4 -9.21 13.61 -13.25
C GLU A 4 -9.81 13.02 -11.97
N GLU A 5 -11.13 12.80 -11.95
CA GLU A 5 -11.82 12.17 -10.82
C GLU A 5 -11.40 10.70 -10.64
N ALA A 6 -11.16 9.98 -11.74
CA ALA A 6 -10.60 8.63 -11.69
C ALA A 6 -9.14 8.64 -11.19
N GLY A 7 -8.36 9.65 -11.57
CA GLY A 7 -7.02 9.88 -11.06
C GLY A 7 -7.00 10.13 -9.55
N ARG A 8 -7.97 10.87 -9.01
CA ARG A 8 -8.14 11.03 -7.55
C ARG A 8 -8.37 9.71 -6.83
N CYS A 9 -9.12 8.78 -7.42
CA CYS A 9 -9.29 7.43 -6.86
C CYS A 9 -7.97 6.63 -6.92
N LEU A 10 -7.22 6.75 -8.03
CA LEU A 10 -5.93 6.09 -8.20
C LEU A 10 -4.86 6.61 -7.23
N ALA A 11 -4.89 7.91 -6.90
CA ALA A 11 -3.96 8.54 -5.96
C ALA A 11 -3.94 7.86 -4.58
N LEU A 12 -5.05 7.24 -4.17
CA LEU A 12 -5.13 6.49 -2.90
C LEU A 12 -4.17 5.30 -2.85
N LEU A 13 -3.76 4.77 -4.02
CA LEU A 13 -2.84 3.64 -4.12
C LEU A 13 -1.37 4.07 -4.06
N LEU A 14 -1.08 5.36 -4.24
CA LEU A 14 0.28 5.88 -4.28
C LEU A 14 0.82 6.17 -2.87
N PRO A 15 2.14 6.32 -2.66
CA PRO A 15 2.69 6.73 -1.38
C PRO A 15 2.03 8.03 -0.86
N GLU A 16 1.78 8.13 0.45
CA GLU A 16 0.99 9.25 1.02
C GLU A 16 1.61 10.63 0.77
N ARG A 17 2.94 10.72 0.63
CA ARG A 17 3.64 11.96 0.24
C ARG A 17 3.22 12.50 -1.14
N GLU A 18 2.52 11.68 -1.92
CA GLU A 18 2.08 11.96 -3.29
C GLU A 18 0.55 12.06 -3.37
N ALA A 19 -0.16 12.08 -2.24
CA ALA A 19 -1.62 12.09 -2.18
C ALA A 19 -2.25 13.33 -2.83
N ASP A 20 -1.52 14.45 -2.88
CA ASP A 20 -1.96 15.71 -3.50
C ASP A 20 -1.54 15.83 -4.96
N ALA A 21 -0.92 14.81 -5.54
CA ALA A 21 -0.50 14.85 -6.94
C ALA A 21 -1.73 14.96 -7.86
N ALA A 22 -1.64 15.87 -8.84
CA ALA A 22 -2.64 15.94 -9.89
C ALA A 22 -2.47 14.72 -10.81
N ILE A 23 -3.47 13.82 -10.80
CA ILE A 23 -3.47 12.60 -11.60
C ILE A 23 -4.58 12.67 -12.65
N GLU A 24 -4.20 12.44 -13.90
CA GLU A 24 -5.11 12.21 -15.01
C GLU A 24 -4.95 10.76 -15.49
N LEU A 25 -6.02 9.98 -15.38
CA LEU A 25 -6.01 8.59 -15.84
C LEU A 25 -6.20 8.54 -17.37
N GLU A 26 -5.24 7.98 -18.10
CA GLU A 26 -5.32 7.83 -19.56
C GLU A 26 -5.81 6.43 -19.97
N ARG A 27 -5.37 5.39 -19.25
CA ARG A 27 -5.72 3.99 -19.55
C ARG A 27 -5.80 3.17 -18.27
N LEU A 28 -6.79 2.29 -18.21
CA LEU A 28 -6.92 1.29 -17.16
C LEU A 28 -7.09 -0.09 -17.80
N GLN A 29 -6.36 -1.06 -17.31
CA GLN A 29 -6.49 -2.46 -17.68
C GLN A 29 -6.67 -3.28 -16.42
N LEU A 30 -7.70 -4.12 -16.42
CA LEU A 30 -8.02 -5.06 -15.37
C LEU A 30 -7.87 -6.45 -15.94
N TRP A 31 -7.15 -7.32 -15.24
CA TRP A 31 -7.05 -8.72 -15.65
C TRP A 31 -7.94 -9.56 -14.76
N PRO A 32 -8.79 -10.43 -15.35
CA PRO A 32 -9.49 -11.42 -14.56
C PRO A 32 -8.47 -12.30 -13.85
N ARG A 33 -8.78 -12.70 -12.61
CA ARG A 33 -7.98 -13.70 -11.92
C ARG A 33 -8.16 -15.03 -12.61
N ASP A 34 -7.21 -15.35 -13.44
CA ASP A 34 -7.03 -16.67 -14.00
C ASP A 34 -5.75 -17.23 -13.38
N GLU A 35 -5.89 -18.30 -12.61
CA GLU A 35 -4.77 -18.93 -11.91
C GLU A 35 -3.75 -19.54 -12.89
N GLU A 36 -4.18 -19.82 -14.13
CA GLU A 36 -3.33 -20.32 -15.21
C GLU A 36 -2.61 -19.22 -15.98
N ALA A 37 -3.08 -17.97 -15.89
CA ALA A 37 -2.60 -16.85 -16.73
C ALA A 37 -1.19 -16.32 -16.37
N GLY A 38 -0.37 -17.07 -15.62
CA GLY A 38 1.02 -16.73 -15.35
C GLY A 38 1.19 -15.55 -14.37
N ASN A 39 2.29 -14.80 -14.51
CA ASN A 39 2.66 -13.67 -13.64
C ASN A 39 2.14 -12.32 -14.21
N ILE A 40 0.83 -12.23 -14.42
CA ILE A 40 0.12 -11.01 -14.84
C ILE A 40 -0.36 -10.26 -13.59
N PRO A 41 -0.27 -8.92 -13.53
CA PRO A 41 -0.80 -8.13 -12.42
C PRO A 41 -2.32 -8.02 -12.46
N ASP A 42 -2.97 -7.86 -11.31
CA ASP A 42 -4.42 -7.66 -11.24
C ASP A 42 -4.86 -6.36 -11.98
N LEU A 43 -4.03 -5.31 -11.96
CA LEU A 43 -4.33 -4.02 -12.59
C LEU A 43 -3.08 -3.30 -13.11
N ILE A 44 -3.24 -2.60 -14.23
CA ILE A 44 -2.28 -1.63 -14.78
C ILE A 44 -3.03 -0.35 -15.12
N ALA A 45 -2.52 0.78 -14.62
CA ALA A 45 -3.00 2.10 -14.97
C ALA A 45 -1.88 2.92 -15.61
N ASP A 46 -2.16 3.55 -16.74
CA ASP A 46 -1.30 4.57 -17.34
C ASP A 46 -1.98 5.93 -17.19
N GLY A 47 -1.19 6.96 -16.92
CA GLY A 47 -1.72 8.31 -16.78
C GLY A 47 -0.63 9.37 -16.74
N ARG A 48 -1.04 10.57 -16.32
CA ARG A 48 -0.15 11.69 -16.04
C ARG A 48 -0.20 12.05 -14.57
N ARG A 49 0.96 12.24 -13.95
CA ARG A 49 1.14 12.73 -12.59
C ARG A 49 1.91 14.04 -12.65
N ASN A 50 1.27 15.15 -12.27
CA ASN A 50 1.83 16.49 -12.40
C ASN A 50 2.35 16.77 -13.83
N GLY A 51 1.61 16.32 -14.84
CA GLY A 51 1.97 16.44 -16.26
C GLY A 51 2.96 15.39 -16.79
N ALA A 52 3.69 14.68 -15.92
CA ALA A 52 4.64 13.64 -16.31
C ALA A 52 3.96 12.27 -16.49
N ARG A 53 4.40 11.46 -17.45
CA ARG A 53 3.76 10.16 -17.73
C ARG A 53 4.16 9.14 -16.67
N PHE A 54 3.20 8.36 -16.21
CA PHE A 54 3.47 7.27 -15.29
C PHE A 54 2.64 6.02 -15.58
N ARG A 55 3.15 4.90 -15.10
CA ARG A 55 2.48 3.61 -15.04
C ARG A 55 2.42 3.13 -13.59
N LEU A 56 1.25 2.68 -13.17
CA LEU A 56 1.06 1.91 -11.95
C LEU A 56 0.81 0.45 -12.31
N ILE A 57 1.58 -0.45 -11.71
CA ILE A 57 1.33 -1.88 -11.68
C ILE A 57 0.76 -2.19 -10.29
N LEU A 58 -0.38 -2.88 -10.22
CA LEU A 58 -1.03 -3.23 -8.96
C LEU A 58 -1.23 -4.75 -8.88
N GLU A 59 -0.73 -5.33 -7.82
CA GLU A 59 -0.99 -6.70 -7.41
C GLU A 59 -1.78 -6.71 -6.11
N VAL A 60 -2.80 -7.57 -6.02
CA VAL A 60 -3.70 -7.67 -4.90
C VAL A 60 -3.52 -9.01 -4.20
N LYS A 61 -3.27 -9.00 -2.89
CA LYS A 61 -3.22 -10.20 -2.04
C LYS A 61 -4.28 -10.11 -0.95
N ARG A 62 -5.12 -11.15 -0.86
CA ARG A 62 -6.21 -11.27 0.12
C ARG A 62 -6.11 -12.59 0.86
N GLY A 63 -6.73 -12.68 2.04
CA GLY A 63 -6.87 -13.92 2.80
C GLY A 63 -5.53 -14.48 3.27
N GLY A 64 -4.54 -13.63 3.52
CA GLY A 64 -3.21 -14.07 3.91
C GLY A 64 -2.31 -14.56 2.76
N GLY A 65 -2.74 -14.50 1.51
CA GLY A 65 -1.89 -14.87 0.36
C GLY A 65 -0.58 -14.09 0.33
N ALA A 66 0.52 -14.76 -0.03
CA ALA A 66 1.80 -14.11 -0.32
C ALA A 66 2.00 -13.99 -1.84
N LEU A 67 2.91 -13.11 -2.26
CA LEU A 67 3.50 -13.20 -3.59
C LEU A 67 4.12 -14.59 -3.80
N ARG A 68 3.90 -15.17 -4.98
CA ARG A 68 4.68 -16.32 -5.42
C ARG A 68 6.12 -15.85 -5.66
N SER A 69 7.09 -16.74 -5.48
CA SER A 69 8.50 -16.41 -5.71
C SER A 69 8.68 -15.85 -7.12
N GLY A 70 9.37 -14.71 -7.24
CA GLY A 70 9.65 -14.05 -8.49
C GLY A 70 8.49 -13.33 -9.17
N GLN A 71 7.26 -13.44 -8.64
CA GLN A 71 6.05 -12.90 -9.27
C GLN A 71 6.16 -11.39 -9.49
N ALA A 72 6.49 -10.65 -8.45
CA ALA A 72 6.49 -9.18 -8.49
C ALA A 72 7.60 -8.64 -9.39
N ALA A 73 8.78 -9.27 -9.34
CA ALA A 73 9.90 -8.91 -10.19
C ALA A 73 9.66 -9.27 -11.67
N GLU A 74 8.96 -10.37 -11.97
CA GLU A 74 8.56 -10.69 -13.35
C GLU A 74 7.48 -9.75 -13.88
N GLN A 75 6.50 -9.40 -13.05
CA GLN A 75 5.52 -8.36 -13.38
C GLN A 75 6.22 -7.03 -13.68
N TRP A 76 7.21 -6.64 -12.88
CA TRP A 76 8.02 -5.47 -13.16
C TRP A 76 8.73 -5.58 -14.52
N ARG A 77 9.39 -6.71 -14.80
CA ARG A 77 10.10 -6.93 -16.06
C ARG A 77 9.18 -6.81 -17.27
N ASN A 78 8.03 -7.46 -17.21
CA ASN A 78 7.13 -7.58 -18.35
C ASN A 78 6.29 -6.32 -18.57
N PHE A 79 5.96 -5.59 -17.51
CA PHE A 79 4.96 -4.52 -17.57
C PHE A 79 5.51 -3.12 -17.28
N ARG A 80 6.77 -2.96 -16.85
CA ARG A 80 7.36 -1.62 -16.70
C ARG A 80 7.39 -0.87 -18.03
N ARG A 81 7.33 0.45 -17.96
CA ARG A 81 7.68 1.33 -19.08
C ARG A 81 9.06 1.91 -18.83
N VAL A 82 9.97 1.68 -19.77
CA VAL A 82 11.31 2.28 -19.80
C VAL A 82 11.34 3.30 -20.93
N GLY A 83 11.86 4.49 -20.68
CA GLY A 83 12.05 5.53 -21.67
C GLY A 83 11.95 6.94 -21.08
N PRO A 84 12.32 7.97 -21.86
CA PRO A 84 12.29 9.35 -21.41
C PRO A 84 10.88 9.75 -20.95
N GLY A 85 10.80 10.32 -19.74
CA GLY A 85 9.55 10.86 -19.19
C GLY A 85 8.54 9.83 -18.68
N TRP A 86 8.88 8.54 -18.64
CA TRP A 86 8.05 7.51 -18.01
C TRP A 86 8.55 7.14 -16.61
N GLU A 87 7.64 7.21 -15.66
CA GLU A 87 7.81 6.61 -14.34
C GLU A 87 6.98 5.33 -14.22
N THR A 88 7.51 4.30 -13.56
CA THR A 88 6.74 3.09 -13.26
C THR A 88 6.77 2.88 -11.76
N MET A 89 5.62 2.61 -11.16
CA MET A 89 5.46 2.22 -9.77
C MET A 89 4.80 0.85 -9.69
N HIS A 90 5.13 0.08 -8.65
CA HIS A 90 4.47 -1.18 -8.37
C HIS A 90 3.94 -1.19 -6.94
N VAL A 91 2.63 -1.37 -6.79
CA VAL A 91 1.96 -1.43 -5.49
C VAL A 91 1.44 -2.83 -5.26
N ILE A 92 1.73 -3.37 -4.08
CA ILE A 92 1.18 -4.64 -3.60
C ILE A 92 0.15 -4.30 -2.53
N LEU A 93 -1.14 -4.45 -2.83
CA LEU A 93 -2.24 -4.25 -1.90
C LEU A 93 -2.50 -5.54 -1.11
N ALA A 94 -2.26 -5.55 0.19
CA ALA A 94 -2.23 -6.77 0.98
C ALA A 94 -2.80 -6.65 2.40
N ASP A 95 -3.10 -7.80 3.02
CA ASP A 95 -3.54 -7.87 4.43
C ASP A 95 -2.36 -7.83 5.41
N HIS A 96 -1.19 -8.34 5.01
CA HIS A 96 -0.05 -8.57 5.91
C HIS A 96 1.24 -7.98 5.36
N TYR A 97 1.63 -6.82 5.88
CA TYR A 97 2.82 -6.09 5.44
C TYR A 97 4.10 -6.94 5.52
N LEU A 98 4.41 -7.49 6.71
CA LEU A 98 5.65 -8.22 6.94
C LEU A 98 5.78 -9.47 6.05
N ARG A 99 4.65 -10.10 5.70
CA ARG A 99 4.64 -11.28 4.82
C ARG A 99 5.05 -10.89 3.41
N GLN A 100 4.47 -9.81 2.86
CA GLN A 100 4.83 -9.33 1.52
C GLN A 100 6.25 -8.77 1.50
N LYS A 101 6.65 -8.02 2.53
CA LYS A 101 8.00 -7.47 2.63
C LYS A 101 9.07 -8.55 2.59
N ARG A 102 8.89 -9.66 3.32
CA ARG A 102 9.80 -10.82 3.26
C ARG A 102 9.88 -11.44 1.87
N ALA A 103 8.76 -11.62 1.19
CA ALA A 103 8.76 -12.16 -0.17
C ALA A 103 9.49 -11.23 -1.16
N LEU A 104 9.30 -9.92 -1.04
CA LEU A 104 10.01 -8.92 -1.85
C LEU A 104 11.51 -8.88 -1.55
N ASP A 105 11.90 -9.01 -0.29
CA ASP A 105 13.32 -9.01 0.11
C ASP A 105 14.02 -10.27 -0.39
N GLN A 106 13.34 -11.41 -0.36
CA GLN A 106 13.85 -12.65 -0.96
C GLN A 106 14.02 -12.53 -2.48
N ASP A 107 13.07 -11.90 -3.18
CA ASP A 107 13.17 -11.64 -4.62
C ASP A 107 14.39 -10.75 -4.92
N ASP A 108 14.65 -9.73 -4.10
CA ASP A 108 15.81 -8.84 -4.23
C ASP A 108 17.14 -9.56 -4.02
N GLU A 109 17.24 -10.35 -2.95
CA GLU A 109 18.46 -11.11 -2.66
C GLU A 109 18.75 -12.11 -3.77
N THR A 110 17.73 -12.82 -4.26
CA THR A 110 17.87 -13.84 -5.29
C THR A 110 18.22 -13.26 -6.65
N ARG A 111 17.79 -12.02 -6.93
CA ARG A 111 17.94 -11.35 -8.23
C ARG A 111 18.82 -10.11 -8.15
N ALA A 112 19.68 -10.04 -7.14
CA ALA A 112 20.59 -8.94 -6.92
C ALA A 112 21.51 -8.74 -8.15
N GLY A 113 21.59 -7.51 -8.64
CA GLY A 113 22.43 -7.17 -9.79
C GLY A 113 21.80 -7.45 -11.16
N ASP A 114 20.54 -7.90 -11.23
CA ASP A 114 19.82 -7.99 -12.50
C ASP A 114 19.56 -6.56 -13.06
N PRO A 115 20.16 -6.18 -14.21
CA PRO A 115 19.96 -4.85 -14.80
C PRO A 115 18.50 -4.61 -15.20
N ASP A 116 17.73 -5.66 -15.47
CA ASP A 116 16.30 -5.54 -15.73
C ASP A 116 15.50 -5.22 -14.46
N LEU A 117 16.07 -5.32 -13.27
CA LEU A 117 15.41 -4.89 -12.04
C LEU A 117 15.97 -3.56 -11.53
N ALA A 118 16.70 -2.81 -12.35
CA ALA A 118 17.19 -1.49 -11.96
C ALA A 118 16.03 -0.56 -11.54
N GLY A 119 16.17 0.06 -10.35
CA GLY A 119 15.18 0.97 -9.78
C GLY A 119 13.92 0.28 -9.22
N TRP A 120 13.84 -1.05 -9.26
CA TRP A 120 12.69 -1.84 -8.79
C TRP A 120 12.41 -1.62 -7.30
N ALA A 121 13.45 -1.71 -6.47
CA ALA A 121 13.34 -1.64 -5.01
C ALA A 121 12.82 -0.30 -4.51
N GLU A 122 13.21 0.79 -5.16
CA GLU A 122 12.80 2.15 -4.82
C GLU A 122 11.38 2.49 -5.32
N ARG A 123 10.90 1.75 -6.32
CA ARG A 123 9.64 2.02 -7.02
C ARG A 123 8.51 1.04 -6.66
N ARG A 124 8.76 0.13 -5.73
CA ARG A 124 7.74 -0.79 -5.21
C ARG A 124 7.30 -0.41 -3.80
N SER A 125 6.06 -0.71 -3.47
CA SER A 125 5.52 -0.49 -2.12
C SER A 125 4.47 -1.52 -1.76
N VAL A 126 4.29 -1.74 -0.46
CA VAL A 126 3.18 -2.53 0.07
C VAL A 126 2.20 -1.57 0.70
N LEU A 127 0.95 -1.61 0.24
CA LEU A 127 -0.16 -0.86 0.78
C LEU A 127 -1.09 -1.82 1.53
N LEU A 128 -1.43 -1.52 2.77
CA LEU A 128 -2.39 -2.32 3.51
C LEU A 128 -3.83 -1.97 3.14
N TRP A 129 -4.72 -2.97 3.16
CA TRP A 129 -6.16 -2.72 3.00
C TRP A 129 -6.71 -1.74 4.04
N SER A 130 -6.19 -1.76 5.27
CA SER A 130 -6.56 -0.82 6.34
C SER A 130 -6.05 0.60 6.09
N GLU A 131 -4.89 0.76 5.44
CA GLU A 131 -4.36 2.06 5.02
C GLU A 131 -5.18 2.63 3.86
N LEU A 132 -5.54 1.78 2.89
CA LEU A 132 -6.45 2.17 1.80
C LEU A 132 -7.82 2.61 2.37
N ALA A 133 -8.36 1.89 3.35
CA ALA A 133 -9.60 2.26 4.02
C ALA A 133 -9.49 3.62 4.73
N ALA A 134 -8.37 3.89 5.39
CA ALA A 134 -8.11 5.16 6.06
C ALA A 134 -7.99 6.32 5.06
N ARG A 135 -7.24 6.13 3.97
CA ARG A 135 -7.11 7.12 2.89
C ARG A 135 -8.47 7.41 2.26
N ALA A 136 -9.22 6.38 1.88
CA ALA A 136 -10.55 6.52 1.30
C ALA A 136 -11.50 7.28 2.25
N ALA A 137 -11.45 7.03 3.56
CA ALA A 137 -12.27 7.74 4.55
C ALA A 137 -11.94 9.24 4.62
N ARG A 138 -10.65 9.63 4.54
CA ARG A 138 -10.23 11.04 4.55
C ARG A 138 -10.70 11.79 3.31
N HIS A 139 -10.69 11.14 2.15
CA HIS A 139 -11.15 11.74 0.89
C HIS A 139 -12.68 11.65 0.66
N ALA A 140 -13.45 11.16 1.64
CA ALA A 140 -14.91 11.02 1.50
C ALA A 140 -15.72 12.24 1.99
N ALA A 141 -15.04 13.35 2.36
CA ALA A 141 -15.53 14.35 3.31
C ALA A 141 -16.79 15.13 2.90
N ALA A 142 -17.22 15.13 1.63
CA ALA A 142 -18.51 15.72 1.22
C ALA A 142 -19.38 14.77 0.37
N GLY A 143 -18.79 13.94 -0.50
CA GLY A 143 -19.53 13.07 -1.43
C GLY A 143 -20.25 13.83 -2.54
N GLN A 144 -19.83 15.07 -2.76
CA GLN A 144 -20.36 15.94 -3.80
C GLN A 144 -19.82 15.50 -5.16
N THR A 145 -18.57 15.05 -5.23
CA THR A 145 -17.98 14.54 -6.47
C THR A 145 -18.14 13.02 -6.62
N PRO A 146 -18.10 12.50 -7.87
CA PRO A 146 -18.06 11.05 -8.11
C PRO A 146 -16.93 10.32 -7.37
N ALA A 147 -15.72 10.89 -7.31
CA ALA A 147 -14.59 10.31 -6.61
C ALA A 147 -14.85 10.24 -5.10
N GLU A 148 -15.37 11.30 -4.49
CA GLU A 148 -15.70 11.30 -3.06
C GLU A 148 -16.78 10.26 -2.71
N ARG A 149 -17.80 10.08 -3.57
CA ARG A 149 -18.80 9.01 -3.40
C ARG A 149 -18.17 7.63 -3.51
N TRP A 150 -17.27 7.44 -4.48
CA TRP A 150 -16.55 6.18 -4.63
C TRP A 150 -15.67 5.89 -3.41
N CYS A 151 -14.92 6.88 -2.91
CA CYS A 151 -14.11 6.77 -1.70
C CYS A 151 -14.96 6.38 -0.48
N ARG A 152 -16.14 6.98 -0.34
CA ARG A 152 -17.11 6.60 0.71
C ARG A 152 -17.54 5.15 0.58
N HIS A 153 -17.87 4.68 -0.63
CA HIS A 153 -18.28 3.29 -0.86
C HIS A 153 -17.13 2.32 -0.54
N VAL A 154 -15.91 2.63 -0.95
CA VAL A 154 -14.71 1.82 -0.68
C VAL A 154 -14.44 1.74 0.81
N ALA A 155 -14.37 2.88 1.51
CA ALA A 155 -14.18 2.92 2.96
C ALA A 155 -15.26 2.10 3.70
N THR A 156 -16.51 2.21 3.25
CA THR A 156 -17.64 1.44 3.81
C THR A 156 -17.49 -0.06 3.57
N ALA A 157 -17.17 -0.45 2.33
CA ALA A 157 -17.01 -1.84 1.95
C ALA A 157 -15.85 -2.51 2.70
N LEU A 158 -14.70 -1.83 2.76
CA LEU A 158 -13.51 -2.31 3.48
C LEU A 158 -13.78 -2.48 4.98
N ARG A 159 -14.48 -1.52 5.61
CA ARG A 159 -14.89 -1.65 7.01
C ARG A 159 -15.78 -2.88 7.24
N ARG A 160 -16.72 -3.17 6.33
CA ARG A 160 -17.63 -4.33 6.44
C ARG A 160 -16.90 -5.68 6.38
N VAL A 161 -15.79 -5.77 5.66
CA VAL A 161 -14.97 -6.98 5.58
C VAL A 161 -13.86 -7.02 6.65
N GLY A 162 -13.92 -6.14 7.65
CA GLY A 162 -12.99 -6.13 8.78
C GLY A 162 -11.73 -5.30 8.58
N HIS A 163 -11.54 -4.67 7.41
CA HIS A 163 -10.47 -3.70 7.18
C HIS A 163 -10.90 -2.33 7.68
N VAL A 164 -10.83 -2.15 9.00
CA VAL A 164 -11.06 -0.85 9.63
C VAL A 164 -9.92 0.12 9.31
N PRO A 165 -10.21 1.42 9.13
CA PRO A 165 -9.19 2.45 9.00
C PRO A 165 -8.15 2.32 10.11
N PHE A 166 -6.91 2.09 9.71
CA PHE A 166 -5.76 2.12 10.61
C PHE A 166 -4.78 3.13 10.02
N ASP A 167 -4.79 4.35 10.54
CA ASP A 167 -3.81 5.36 10.14
C ASP A 167 -2.38 4.99 10.60
N GLY A 168 -2.24 4.01 11.51
CA GLY A 168 -0.95 3.61 12.07
C GLY A 168 -0.17 4.78 12.67
N PHE A 169 1.11 4.56 12.94
CA PHE A 169 2.03 5.55 13.50
C PHE A 169 2.25 6.79 12.60
N SER A 170 1.63 6.92 11.42
CA SER A 170 1.79 8.10 10.56
C SER A 170 1.28 9.40 11.24
N VAL A 171 0.26 9.29 12.11
CA VAL A 171 -0.18 10.37 13.01
C VAL A 171 0.83 10.64 14.14
N LEU A 172 1.53 9.60 14.62
CA LEU A 172 2.60 9.73 15.62
C LEU A 172 3.88 10.32 15.02
N TRP A 173 4.17 10.05 13.75
CA TRP A 173 5.33 10.56 13.01
C TRP A 173 5.16 12.05 12.67
N ARG A 174 3.97 12.47 12.20
CA ARG A 174 3.69 13.89 11.87
C ARG A 174 3.53 14.79 13.09
N ARG A 175 3.22 14.26 14.29
CA ARG A 175 3.01 15.08 15.51
C ARG A 175 4.06 14.93 16.61
N ARG A 176 4.97 13.95 16.62
CA ARG A 176 5.78 13.71 17.85
C ARG A 176 7.17 13.08 17.72
N LEU A 177 7.83 13.12 16.55
CA LEU A 177 9.25 12.71 16.46
C LEU A 177 10.21 13.65 17.21
N ALA A 178 9.81 14.90 17.49
CA ALA A 178 10.61 15.79 18.33
C ALA A 178 10.57 15.43 19.84
N THR A 179 9.63 14.60 20.28
CA THR A 179 9.41 14.30 21.71
C THR A 179 9.57 12.81 22.04
N ILE A 180 9.08 11.90 21.19
CA ILE A 180 9.07 10.46 21.51
C ILE A 180 10.46 9.80 21.33
N CYS A 181 11.32 10.34 20.47
CA CYS A 181 12.68 9.82 20.29
C CYS A 181 13.62 10.08 21.48
N LYS A 182 13.21 10.86 22.49
CA LYS A 182 13.95 10.99 23.75
C LYS A 182 13.55 9.95 24.81
N ASP A 183 12.34 9.41 24.76
CA ASP A 183 11.80 8.58 25.85
C ASP A 183 11.74 7.07 25.54
N TYR A 184 11.90 6.66 24.28
CA TYR A 184 11.78 5.24 23.88
C TYR A 184 12.97 4.68 23.09
N LEU A 185 14.19 5.15 23.39
CA LEU A 185 15.41 4.39 23.09
C LEU A 185 15.63 3.33 24.18
N PHE A 186 14.96 2.19 24.05
CA PHE A 186 15.39 0.94 24.70
C PHE A 186 15.70 -0.10 23.63
N PHE A 187 16.87 0.06 23.02
CA PHE A 187 17.64 -1.04 22.45
C PHE A 187 19.02 -0.99 23.09
N ASP A 188 19.14 -1.57 24.29
CA ASP A 188 20.44 -1.92 24.85
C ASP A 188 20.89 -3.24 24.18
N GLN A 189 21.97 -3.16 23.39
CA GLN A 189 22.50 -4.22 22.53
C GLN A 189 23.11 -5.42 23.28
N ARG A 190 22.86 -5.63 24.58
CA ARG A 190 23.60 -6.65 25.35
C ARG A 190 22.82 -7.59 26.28
N ARG A 191 21.49 -7.65 26.25
CA ARG A 191 20.76 -8.61 27.12
C ARG A 191 19.64 -9.37 26.40
N GLN A 192 19.74 -10.70 26.47
CA GLN A 192 18.75 -11.66 25.97
C GLN A 192 17.34 -11.28 26.41
N PHE A 193 16.44 -11.15 25.43
CA PHE A 193 15.03 -10.88 25.67
C PHE A 193 14.38 -12.01 26.48
N ARG A 194 13.79 -11.68 27.63
CA ARG A 194 12.89 -12.56 28.38
C ARG A 194 11.52 -11.93 28.50
N TRP A 195 10.50 -12.63 28.03
CA TRP A 195 9.10 -12.26 28.24
C TRP A 195 8.77 -12.18 29.74
N PRO A 196 8.07 -11.13 30.22
CA PRO A 196 7.58 -11.09 31.59
C PRO A 196 6.53 -12.18 31.80
N ARG A 197 6.81 -13.13 32.70
CA ARG A 197 5.93 -14.28 33.00
C ARG A 197 4.65 -13.96 33.78
N LYS A 198 4.40 -12.69 34.10
CA LYS A 198 3.12 -12.24 34.70
C LYS A 198 2.84 -10.82 34.22
N GLY A 199 1.82 -10.66 33.37
CA GLY A 199 1.34 -9.35 32.94
C GLY A 199 0.61 -8.61 34.07
N PRO A 200 0.60 -7.27 34.07
CA PRO A 200 -0.27 -6.50 34.96
C PRO A 200 -1.74 -6.77 34.59
N ARG A 201 -2.58 -6.92 35.60
CA ARG A 201 -4.04 -7.07 35.45
C ARG A 201 -4.62 -5.80 34.81
N PHE A 202 -4.76 -5.80 33.48
CA PHE A 202 -5.57 -4.80 32.81
C PHE A 202 -7.04 -5.08 33.16
N ARG A 203 -7.65 -4.17 33.95
CA ARG A 203 -9.10 -4.09 34.05
C ARG A 203 -9.64 -3.61 32.70
N ALA A 204 -10.54 -4.37 32.11
CA ALA A 204 -11.25 -3.97 30.90
C ALA A 204 -12.08 -2.69 31.16
N PRO A 205 -12.20 -1.77 30.18
CA PRO A 205 -13.01 -0.56 30.33
C PRO A 205 -14.52 -0.87 30.34
N ILE A 206 -15.24 -0.06 31.12
CA ILE A 206 -16.66 -0.16 31.52
C ILE A 206 -17.59 0.24 30.36
N PHE A 207 -17.58 -0.50 29.25
CA PHE A 207 -18.54 -0.29 28.14
C PHE A 207 -19.28 -1.55 27.70
N TRP A 208 -19.20 -2.62 28.47
CA TRP A 208 -20.02 -3.83 28.29
C TRP A 208 -20.59 -4.25 29.65
N GLN A 209 -21.68 -3.61 30.05
CA GLN A 209 -22.64 -4.19 30.99
C GLN A 209 -24.03 -3.90 30.47
N GLY A 210 -24.61 -4.95 29.88
CA GLY A 210 -26.01 -5.17 29.59
C GLY A 210 -26.24 -6.67 29.73
#